data_AF-F6G6B1-F1
#
_entry.id   AF-F6G6B1-F1
#
_cell.length_a   1.000
_cell.length_b   1.000
_cell.length_c   1.000
_cell.angle_alpha   90.00
_cell.angle_beta   90.00
_cell.angle_gamma   90.00
#
_symmetry.space_group_name_H-M   'P 1'
#
loop_
_entity.id
_entity.type
_entity.pdbx_description
1 polymer ?
#
loop_
_entity_poly.entity_id
_entity_poly.type
_entity_poly.pdbx_seq_one_letter_code
_entity_poly.pdbx_strand_id
1 'polypeptide(L)'
;MNIREASNNLLLYRERSLDDLATDISAVRALAQAAINVELFTIPLYMTGLYSVFGTHEINAQNISYYQGRRWPGMAPTARPVTREDKAFNLVFSVFIQEMLHLQMAANICTAIGGTPSFTSPALQKPDHGWSCYGPEQTTIPHVINLLDTTRYHDTKVSLGALNKNTLDLFCAIEQTEKDAMEILQPDKRKDYFPTVPFKDWNPSKGETDLPMFGSIGHMYECYAQYCGSSTPMARRCGRSSSIRTASSRTCSTPWSRATRGASTRASRPP
;
A
#
# COMPACT_ATOMS: atom_id res chain seq x y z
N MET A 1 -11.87 -15.71 -15.51
CA MET A 1 -12.33 -15.49 -14.13
C MET A 1 -13.84 -15.34 -14.17
N ASN A 2 -14.58 -16.29 -13.59
CA ASN A 2 -16.03 -16.35 -13.71
C ASN A 2 -16.66 -15.35 -12.74
N ILE A 3 -17.57 -14.49 -13.22
CA ILE A 3 -18.25 -13.46 -12.40
C ILE A 3 -18.94 -14.10 -11.17
N ARG A 4 -19.31 -15.38 -11.26
CA ARG A 4 -19.90 -16.13 -10.14
C ARG A 4 -18.92 -16.48 -9.01
N GLU A 5 -17.63 -16.66 -9.29
CA GLU A 5 -16.61 -16.88 -8.25
C GLU A 5 -16.28 -15.58 -7.51
N ALA A 6 -16.17 -14.47 -8.23
CA ALA A 6 -16.02 -13.14 -7.64
C ALA A 6 -17.23 -12.78 -6.75
N SER A 7 -18.44 -13.20 -7.14
CA SER A 7 -19.67 -12.98 -6.38
C SER A 7 -19.73 -13.78 -5.08
N ASN A 8 -19.12 -14.97 -5.04
CA ASN A 8 -19.08 -15.80 -3.83
C ASN A 8 -18.06 -15.27 -2.79
N ASN A 9 -16.93 -14.70 -3.22
CA ASN A 9 -16.02 -13.99 -2.31
C ASN A 9 -16.63 -12.67 -1.80
N LEU A 10 -17.45 -11.99 -2.61
CA LEU A 10 -18.21 -10.82 -2.19
C LEU A 10 -19.40 -11.15 -1.25
N LEU A 11 -19.76 -12.42 -1.08
CA LEU A 11 -20.80 -12.89 -0.15
C LEU A 11 -20.23 -13.30 1.22
N LEU A 12 -18.92 -13.16 1.43
CA LEU A 12 -18.26 -13.44 2.72
C LEU A 12 -18.30 -12.25 3.70
N TYR A 13 -19.17 -11.25 3.48
CA TYR A 13 -19.51 -10.26 4.51
C TYR A 13 -20.46 -10.92 5.51
N ARG A 14 -19.90 -11.84 6.31
CA ARG A 14 -20.58 -12.46 7.43
C ARG A 14 -21.08 -11.33 8.33
N GLU A 15 -22.38 -11.29 8.61
CA GLU A 15 -22.98 -10.36 9.58
C GLU A 15 -22.30 -10.59 10.95
N ARG A 16 -21.24 -9.83 11.21
CA ARG A 16 -20.56 -9.85 12.51
C ARG A 16 -21.39 -9.10 13.54
N SER A 17 -21.35 -9.56 14.78
CA SER A 17 -22.06 -8.88 15.86
C SER A 17 -21.44 -7.50 16.09
N LEU A 18 -22.27 -6.54 16.50
CA LEU A 18 -21.77 -5.25 16.99
C LEU A 18 -20.93 -5.40 18.26
N ASP A 19 -21.10 -6.50 18.99
CA ASP A 19 -20.29 -6.82 20.17
C ASP A 19 -18.81 -7.04 19.82
N ASP A 20 -18.52 -7.45 18.57
CA ASP A 20 -17.16 -7.68 18.08
C ASP A 20 -16.50 -6.41 17.54
N LEU A 21 -17.20 -5.27 17.52
CA LEU A 21 -16.74 -4.04 16.87
C LEU A 21 -15.39 -3.55 17.42
N ALA A 22 -15.19 -3.59 18.73
CA ALA A 22 -13.92 -3.16 19.34
C ALA A 22 -12.75 -4.07 18.93
N THR A 23 -13.01 -5.38 18.89
CA THR A 23 -12.06 -6.40 18.44
C THR A 23 -11.70 -6.18 16.99
N ASP A 24 -12.68 -5.92 16.13
CA ASP A 24 -12.46 -5.66 14.71
C ASP A 24 -11.72 -4.35 14.46
N ILE A 25 -12.08 -3.26 15.15
CA ILE A 25 -11.37 -1.99 15.04
C ILE A 25 -9.89 -2.18 15.39
N SER A 26 -9.57 -2.94 16.44
CA SER A 26 -8.18 -3.22 16.81
C SER A 26 -7.43 -4.02 15.72
N ALA A 27 -8.07 -5.04 15.13
CA ALA A 27 -7.49 -5.82 14.05
C ALA A 27 -7.27 -5.00 12.77
N VAL A 28 -8.27 -4.21 12.35
CA VAL A 28 -8.21 -3.31 11.20
C VAL A 28 -7.06 -2.31 11.37
N ARG A 29 -6.91 -1.72 12.57
CA ARG A 29 -5.82 -0.77 12.85
C ARG A 29 -4.45 -1.43 12.89
N ALA A 30 -4.35 -2.63 13.46
CA ALA A 30 -3.12 -3.41 13.44
C ALA A 30 -2.68 -3.73 12.01
N LEU A 31 -3.61 -4.22 11.17
CA LEU A 31 -3.37 -4.50 9.75
C LEU A 31 -2.98 -3.25 8.96
N ALA A 32 -3.61 -2.11 9.26
CA ALA A 32 -3.25 -0.83 8.63
C ALA A 32 -1.79 -0.44 8.91
N GLN A 33 -1.34 -0.63 10.16
CA GLN A 33 0.04 -0.36 10.54
C GLN A 33 1.02 -1.39 9.95
N ALA A 34 0.63 -2.67 9.86
CA ALA A 34 1.41 -3.70 9.19
C ALA A 34 1.58 -3.41 7.70
N ALA A 35 0.53 -2.93 7.02
CA ALA A 35 0.60 -2.48 5.63
C ALA A 35 1.63 -1.36 5.48
N ILE A 36 1.53 -0.28 6.26
CA ILE A 36 2.52 0.81 6.28
C ILE A 36 3.95 0.26 6.48
N ASN A 37 4.11 -0.69 7.40
CA ASN A 37 5.42 -1.26 7.71
C ASN A 37 6.00 -2.05 6.54
N VAL A 38 5.19 -2.86 5.86
CA VAL A 38 5.61 -3.64 4.69
C VAL A 38 6.00 -2.71 3.54
N GLU A 39 5.17 -1.73 3.18
CA GLU A 39 5.49 -0.80 2.08
C GLU A 39 6.71 0.07 2.40
N LEU A 40 6.90 0.47 3.67
CA LEU A 40 8.07 1.24 4.07
C LEU A 40 9.35 0.39 4.07
N PHE A 41 9.24 -0.90 4.41
CA PHE A 41 10.34 -1.85 4.41
C PHE A 41 10.89 -2.14 3.00
N THR A 42 10.05 -2.12 1.98
CA THR A 42 10.50 -2.42 0.60
C THR A 42 11.27 -1.25 -0.02
N ILE A 43 10.94 0.00 0.34
CA ILE A 43 11.55 1.21 -0.24
C ILE A 43 13.08 1.22 -0.14
N PRO A 44 13.73 1.05 1.02
CA PRO A 44 15.20 1.01 1.11
C PRO A 44 15.83 -0.16 0.34
N LEU A 45 15.17 -1.31 0.27
CA LEU A 45 15.65 -2.48 -0.47
C LEU A 45 15.71 -2.21 -1.97
N TYR A 46 14.59 -1.74 -2.54
CA TYR A 46 14.52 -1.40 -3.95
C TYR A 46 15.45 -0.23 -4.29
N MET A 47 15.52 0.79 -3.44
CA MET A 47 16.41 1.94 -3.63
C MET A 47 17.89 1.52 -3.65
N THR A 48 18.32 0.67 -2.71
CA THR A 48 19.73 0.23 -2.63
C THR A 48 20.09 -0.62 -3.84
N GLY A 49 19.21 -1.55 -4.24
CA GLY A 49 19.40 -2.34 -5.46
C GLY A 49 19.45 -1.47 -6.71
N LEU A 50 18.52 -0.51 -6.84
CA LEU A 50 18.42 0.42 -7.95
C LEU A 50 19.71 1.24 -8.15
N TYR A 51 20.20 1.89 -7.10
CA TYR A 51 21.39 2.75 -7.19
C TYR A 51 22.71 1.98 -7.31
N SER A 52 22.68 0.66 -7.16
CA SER A 52 23.85 -0.18 -7.44
C SER A 52 24.04 -0.52 -8.92
N VAL A 53 23.02 -0.29 -9.77
CA VAL A 53 23.13 -0.56 -11.20
C VAL A 53 24.11 0.44 -11.82
N PHE A 54 25.17 -0.09 -12.40
CA PHE A 54 26.25 0.73 -12.95
C PHE A 54 25.84 1.39 -14.26
N GLY A 55 26.12 2.69 -14.38
CA GLY A 55 25.90 3.42 -15.62
C GLY A 55 26.13 4.91 -15.45
N THR A 56 25.77 5.66 -16.48
CA THR A 56 25.89 7.13 -16.50
C THR A 56 24.64 7.75 -17.09
N HIS A 57 24.19 8.88 -16.56
CA HIS A 57 23.07 9.65 -17.12
C HIS A 57 23.52 11.04 -17.60
N GLU A 58 22.81 11.59 -18.58
CA GLU A 58 23.07 12.95 -19.07
C GLU A 58 22.50 13.99 -18.11
N ILE A 59 23.23 15.10 -17.92
CA ILE A 59 22.67 16.26 -17.21
C ILE A 59 21.99 17.16 -18.23
N ASN A 60 20.67 17.17 -18.15
CA ASN A 60 19.82 18.04 -18.93
C ASN A 60 19.00 18.90 -17.98
N ALA A 61 19.15 20.22 -18.07
CA ALA A 61 18.33 21.18 -17.33
C ALA A 61 17.76 22.20 -18.31
N GLN A 62 16.51 22.61 -18.08
CA GLN A 62 15.84 23.59 -18.94
C GLN A 62 16.62 24.90 -18.95
N ASN A 63 16.98 25.36 -20.15
CA ASN A 63 17.78 26.58 -20.39
C ASN A 63 19.24 26.56 -19.87
N ILE A 64 19.83 25.39 -19.62
CA ILE A 64 21.24 25.27 -19.23
C ILE A 64 21.99 24.40 -20.25
N SER A 65 22.83 25.01 -21.08
CA SER A 65 23.66 24.31 -22.08
C SER A 65 25.03 23.87 -21.56
N TYR A 66 25.47 24.38 -20.40
CA TYR A 66 26.82 24.14 -19.86
C TYR A 66 27.15 22.65 -19.64
N TYR A 67 26.13 21.84 -19.31
CA TYR A 67 26.26 20.40 -19.06
C TYR A 67 25.80 19.52 -20.22
N GLN A 68 25.37 20.12 -21.34
CA GLN A 68 24.87 19.37 -22.48
C GLN A 68 25.97 18.43 -23.02
N GLY A 69 25.64 17.14 -23.14
CA GLY A 69 26.57 16.09 -23.54
C GLY A 69 27.50 15.58 -22.44
N ARG A 70 27.47 16.16 -21.23
CA ARG A 70 28.19 15.60 -20.07
C ARG A 70 27.36 14.53 -19.39
N ARG A 71 28.04 13.47 -18.96
CA ARG A 71 27.43 12.32 -18.28
C ARG A 71 27.98 12.19 -16.87
N TRP A 72 27.09 11.94 -15.91
CA TRP A 72 27.44 11.73 -14.51
C TRP A 72 27.31 10.26 -14.14
N PRO A 73 28.20 9.75 -13.26
CA PRO A 73 28.09 8.39 -12.76
C PRO A 73 26.78 8.21 -12.01
N GLY A 74 26.17 7.04 -12.16
CA GLY A 74 24.82 6.74 -11.69
C GLY A 74 23.84 6.71 -12.85
N MET A 75 22.90 5.78 -12.79
CA MET A 75 21.83 5.67 -13.78
C MET A 75 20.66 6.59 -13.41
N ALA A 76 19.85 6.91 -14.41
CA ALA A 76 18.62 7.66 -14.28
C ALA A 76 17.56 7.02 -15.18
N PRO A 77 16.26 7.20 -14.88
CA PRO A 77 15.23 6.60 -15.72
C PRO A 77 15.28 7.19 -17.13
N THR A 78 15.17 6.33 -18.14
CA THR A 78 15.20 6.74 -19.55
C THR A 78 13.88 6.43 -20.25
N ALA A 79 13.36 7.36 -21.05
CA ALA A 79 12.12 7.13 -21.79
C ALA A 79 12.24 6.02 -22.86
N ARG A 80 13.46 5.70 -23.30
CA ARG A 80 13.73 4.67 -24.32
C ARG A 80 14.87 3.77 -23.85
N PRO A 81 14.59 2.76 -23.00
CA PRO A 81 15.62 1.87 -22.48
C PRO A 81 16.13 0.93 -23.58
N VAL A 82 17.42 1.03 -23.91
CA VAL A 82 18.05 0.21 -24.97
C VAL A 82 18.94 -0.86 -24.36
N THR A 83 19.80 -0.49 -23.41
CA THR A 83 20.74 -1.40 -22.77
C THR A 83 20.05 -2.29 -21.73
N ARG A 84 20.75 -3.33 -21.25
CA ARG A 84 20.18 -4.22 -20.21
C ARG A 84 20.09 -3.48 -18.88
N GLU A 85 21.07 -2.63 -18.64
CA GLU A 85 21.23 -1.77 -17.48
C GLU A 85 20.08 -0.74 -17.46
N ASP A 86 19.75 -0.11 -18.60
CA ASP A 86 18.60 0.82 -18.70
C ASP A 86 17.28 0.12 -18.36
N LYS A 87 17.09 -1.09 -18.88
CA LYS A 87 15.87 -1.89 -18.65
C LYS A 87 15.75 -2.29 -17.19
N ALA A 88 16.84 -2.78 -16.59
CA ALA A 88 16.88 -3.15 -15.18
C ALA A 88 16.61 -1.94 -14.28
N PHE A 89 17.29 -0.81 -14.55
CA PHE A 89 17.10 0.41 -13.78
C PHE A 89 15.65 0.92 -13.88
N ASN A 90 15.09 1.03 -15.08
CA ASN A 90 13.70 1.47 -15.25
C ASN A 90 12.69 0.55 -14.56
N LEU A 91 12.93 -0.77 -14.59
CA LEU A 91 12.04 -1.75 -13.97
C LEU A 91 12.05 -1.62 -12.44
N VAL A 92 13.23 -1.59 -11.82
CA VAL A 92 13.32 -1.43 -10.36
C VAL A 92 12.86 -0.03 -9.94
N PHE A 93 13.13 1.00 -10.75
CA PHE A 93 12.66 2.36 -10.50
C PHE A 93 11.13 2.44 -10.51
N SER A 94 10.47 1.78 -11.46
CA SER A 94 9.00 1.80 -11.51
C SER A 94 8.38 1.10 -10.30
N VAL A 95 8.96 0.00 -9.81
CA VAL A 95 8.53 -0.68 -8.58
C VAL A 95 8.76 0.23 -7.38
N PHE A 96 9.96 0.80 -7.23
CA PHE A 96 10.27 1.74 -6.14
C PHE A 96 9.27 2.91 -6.03
N ILE A 97 8.88 3.51 -7.15
CA ILE A 97 7.85 4.58 -7.15
C ILE A 97 6.46 4.03 -6.79
N GLN A 98 6.11 2.81 -7.22
CA GLN A 98 4.87 2.15 -6.82
C GLN A 98 4.82 1.91 -5.31
N GLU A 99 5.90 1.43 -4.69
CA GLU A 99 5.98 1.23 -3.23
C GLU A 99 5.79 2.54 -2.45
N MET A 100 6.35 3.65 -2.93
CA MET A 100 6.10 4.97 -2.34
C MET A 100 4.61 5.37 -2.40
N LEU A 101 3.95 5.08 -3.52
CA LEU A 101 2.51 5.31 -3.66
C LEU A 101 1.70 4.38 -2.75
N HIS A 102 2.09 3.10 -2.65
CA HIS A 102 1.45 2.13 -1.74
C HIS A 102 1.55 2.60 -0.29
N LEU A 103 2.72 3.04 0.16
CA LEU A 103 2.92 3.59 1.49
C LEU A 103 1.98 4.78 1.77
N GLN A 104 1.86 5.71 0.80
CA GLN A 104 0.93 6.84 0.91
C GLN A 104 -0.53 6.36 1.02
N MET A 105 -0.94 5.39 0.21
CA MET A 105 -2.30 4.85 0.24
C MET A 105 -2.57 4.12 1.56
N ALA A 106 -1.65 3.30 2.05
CA ALA A 106 -1.77 2.60 3.32
C ALA A 106 -1.92 3.59 4.49
N ALA A 107 -1.11 4.66 4.51
CA ALA A 107 -1.22 5.74 5.50
C ALA A 107 -2.57 6.49 5.42
N ASN A 108 -3.06 6.76 4.21
CA ASN A 108 -4.36 7.39 4.01
C ASN A 108 -5.51 6.51 4.51
N ILE A 109 -5.49 5.21 4.21
CA ILE A 109 -6.51 4.27 4.69
C ILE A 109 -6.45 4.18 6.22
N CYS A 110 -5.25 4.05 6.80
CA CYS A 110 -5.04 4.04 8.25
C CYS A 110 -5.63 5.31 8.92
N THR A 111 -5.43 6.47 8.32
CA THR A 111 -6.03 7.74 8.80
C THR A 111 -7.55 7.73 8.67
N ALA A 112 -8.09 7.24 7.55
CA ALA A 112 -9.52 7.20 7.27
C ALA A 112 -10.31 6.30 8.25
N ILE A 113 -9.70 5.20 8.71
CA ILE A 113 -10.27 4.32 9.75
C ILE A 113 -10.03 4.85 11.18
N GLY A 114 -9.54 6.08 11.31
CA GLY A 114 -9.26 6.73 12.60
C GLY A 114 -8.04 6.19 13.34
N GLY A 115 -7.07 5.62 12.63
CA GLY A 115 -5.74 5.31 13.13
C GLY A 115 -4.77 6.48 12.95
N THR A 116 -3.54 6.32 13.44
CA THR A 116 -2.45 7.28 13.22
C THR A 116 -1.25 6.50 12.68
N PRO A 117 -0.88 6.70 11.41
CA PRO A 117 0.28 6.06 10.80
C PRO A 117 1.56 6.32 11.60
N SER A 118 2.30 5.27 11.93
CA SER A 118 3.66 5.38 12.47
C SER A 118 4.67 4.89 11.45
N PHE A 119 5.73 5.67 11.21
CA PHE A 119 6.85 5.30 10.33
C PHE A 119 8.11 4.88 11.11
N THR A 120 7.98 4.75 12.43
CA THR A 120 9.04 4.32 13.35
C THR A 120 8.54 3.16 14.22
N SER A 121 7.79 2.23 13.61
CA SER A 121 7.27 1.06 14.33
C SER A 121 8.42 0.18 14.83
N PRO A 122 8.29 -0.41 16.04
CA PRO A 122 9.24 -1.39 16.58
C PRO A 122 9.47 -2.61 15.66
N ALA A 123 8.56 -2.90 14.74
CA ALA A 123 8.74 -3.98 13.77
C ALA A 123 9.87 -3.70 12.77
N LEU A 124 10.19 -2.44 12.52
CA LEU A 124 11.21 -2.03 11.55
C LEU A 124 12.44 -1.42 12.22
N GLN A 125 12.25 -0.69 13.32
CA GLN A 125 13.27 0.14 13.94
C GLN A 125 13.40 -0.13 15.44
N LYS A 126 14.62 0.02 15.94
CA LYS A 126 14.95 0.04 17.35
C LYS A 126 14.53 1.38 18.00
N PRO A 127 14.53 1.48 19.34
CA PRO A 127 14.26 2.74 20.04
C PRO A 127 15.19 3.91 19.68
N ASP A 128 16.37 3.64 19.10
CA ASP A 128 17.32 4.64 18.60
C ASP A 128 17.09 5.04 17.13
N HIS A 129 15.96 4.60 16.55
CA HIS A 129 15.59 4.79 15.14
C HIS A 129 16.49 4.08 14.12
N GLY A 130 17.40 3.20 14.57
CA GLY A 130 18.16 2.31 13.69
C GLY A 130 17.29 1.18 13.15
N TRP A 131 17.38 0.91 11.85
CA TRP A 131 16.71 -0.24 11.23
C TRP A 131 17.19 -1.56 11.84
N SER A 132 16.26 -2.40 12.29
CA SER A 132 16.53 -3.76 12.78
C SER A 132 16.06 -4.85 11.83
N CYS A 133 15.23 -4.51 10.85
CA CYS A 133 14.66 -5.47 9.91
C CYS A 133 15.57 -5.83 8.73
N TYR A 134 16.80 -5.32 8.68
CA TYR A 134 17.81 -5.72 7.69
C TYR A 134 19.09 -6.21 8.36
N GLY A 135 19.73 -7.22 7.78
CA GLY A 135 21.03 -7.70 8.24
C GLY A 135 21.49 -8.96 7.49
N PRO A 136 22.78 -9.33 7.62
CA PRO A 136 23.34 -10.50 6.95
C PRO A 136 22.69 -11.81 7.41
N GLU A 137 22.15 -11.85 8.63
CA GLU A 137 21.47 -13.02 9.19
C GLU A 137 19.95 -12.90 9.19
N GLN A 138 19.39 -11.78 8.74
CA GLN A 138 17.96 -11.57 8.77
C GLN A 138 17.27 -12.38 7.67
N THR A 139 16.18 -13.08 8.02
CA THR A 139 15.43 -13.92 7.08
C THR A 139 13.94 -13.62 7.09
N THR A 140 13.46 -12.72 7.94
CA THR A 140 12.04 -12.40 8.06
C THR A 140 11.68 -11.15 7.27
N ILE A 141 10.74 -11.31 6.34
CA ILE A 141 10.00 -10.19 5.77
C ILE A 141 8.91 -9.83 6.79
N PRO A 142 8.92 -8.59 7.35
CA PRO A 142 8.01 -8.19 8.41
C PRO A 142 6.55 -8.50 8.07
N HIS A 143 5.81 -9.12 9.00
CA HIS A 143 4.40 -9.56 8.85
C HIS A 143 4.13 -10.63 7.78
N VAL A 144 5.00 -10.80 6.79
CA VAL A 144 4.73 -11.64 5.63
C VAL A 144 5.22 -13.06 5.87
N ILE A 145 6.54 -13.29 5.88
CA ILE A 145 7.09 -14.65 5.87
C ILE A 145 8.50 -14.72 6.47
N ASN A 146 8.84 -15.83 7.11
CA ASN A 146 10.23 -16.19 7.38
C ASN A 146 10.76 -17.05 6.23
N LEU A 147 11.79 -16.56 5.53
CA LEU A 147 12.35 -17.20 4.35
C LEU A 147 12.92 -18.59 4.65
N LEU A 148 13.35 -18.86 5.90
CA LEU A 148 13.78 -20.19 6.36
C LEU A 148 12.66 -21.25 6.32
N ASP A 149 11.39 -20.85 6.31
CA ASP A 149 10.26 -21.77 6.20
C ASP A 149 9.89 -22.06 4.73
N THR A 150 10.64 -21.50 3.78
CA THR A 150 10.46 -21.74 2.34
C THR A 150 11.46 -22.77 1.83
N THR A 151 11.16 -23.36 0.68
CA THR A 151 12.06 -24.27 -0.04
C THR A 151 12.96 -23.53 -1.03
N ARG A 152 12.42 -22.49 -1.70
CA ARG A 152 13.12 -21.75 -2.76
C ARG A 152 14.03 -20.64 -2.22
N TYR A 153 13.60 -19.92 -1.20
CA TYR A 153 14.28 -18.73 -0.69
C TYR A 153 14.94 -18.97 0.67
N HIS A 154 15.09 -20.23 1.07
CA HIS A 154 15.68 -20.63 2.35
C HIS A 154 17.01 -19.92 2.65
N ASP A 155 17.86 -19.78 1.64
CA ASP A 155 19.20 -19.19 1.78
C ASP A 155 19.22 -17.67 1.54
N THR A 156 18.08 -17.07 1.19
CA THR A 156 17.96 -15.64 0.92
C THR A 156 17.94 -14.85 2.22
N LYS A 157 18.73 -13.78 2.25
CA LYS A 157 18.85 -12.85 3.37
C LYS A 157 18.13 -11.54 3.08
N VAL A 158 17.45 -11.03 4.09
CA VAL A 158 16.83 -9.72 4.12
C VAL A 158 17.90 -8.68 4.45
N SER A 159 18.70 -8.34 3.46
CA SER A 159 19.84 -7.42 3.62
C SER A 159 19.84 -6.37 2.52
N LEU A 160 20.24 -5.15 2.87
CA LEU A 160 20.51 -4.10 1.89
C LEU A 160 21.79 -4.44 1.12
N GLY A 161 21.75 -4.31 -0.21
CA GLY A 161 22.91 -4.61 -1.03
C GLY A 161 22.71 -4.29 -2.50
N ALA A 162 23.77 -4.51 -3.27
CA ALA A 162 23.73 -4.37 -4.72
C ALA A 162 22.77 -5.37 -5.38
N LEU A 163 22.38 -5.10 -6.62
CA LEU A 163 21.56 -5.99 -7.43
C LEU A 163 22.37 -7.24 -7.78
N ASN A 164 22.19 -8.29 -6.96
CA ASN A 164 22.84 -9.59 -7.09
C ASN A 164 21.78 -10.69 -6.92
N LYS A 165 22.21 -11.96 -6.94
CA LYS A 165 21.28 -13.09 -6.82
C LYS A 165 20.41 -13.01 -5.55
N ASN A 166 21.00 -12.72 -4.39
CA ASN A 166 20.26 -12.61 -3.12
C ASN A 166 19.19 -11.51 -3.19
N THR A 167 19.56 -10.33 -3.67
CA THR A 167 18.63 -9.19 -3.78
C THR A 167 17.51 -9.48 -4.77
N LEU A 168 17.80 -10.13 -5.90
CA LEU A 168 16.78 -10.53 -6.88
C LEU A 168 15.84 -11.60 -6.32
N ASP A 169 16.37 -12.61 -5.62
CA ASP A 169 15.56 -13.63 -4.96
C ASP A 169 14.68 -13.01 -3.88
N LEU A 170 15.20 -12.03 -3.12
CA LEU A 170 14.42 -11.29 -2.13
C LEU A 170 13.30 -10.48 -2.76
N PHE A 171 13.55 -9.78 -3.87
CA PHE A 171 12.49 -9.05 -4.60
C PHE A 171 11.40 -10.02 -5.08
N CYS A 172 11.77 -11.17 -5.63
CA CYS A 172 10.80 -12.19 -6.03
C CYS A 172 10.04 -12.80 -4.85
N ALA A 173 10.65 -12.90 -3.67
CA ALA A 173 9.99 -13.39 -2.46
C ALA A 173 9.01 -12.36 -1.88
N ILE A 174 9.29 -11.07 -1.99
CA ILE A 174 8.40 -9.98 -1.56
C ILE A 174 7.15 -9.93 -2.45
N GLU A 175 7.34 -9.94 -3.77
CA GLU A 175 6.28 -9.73 -4.77
C GLU A 175 5.53 -11.02 -5.16
N GLN A 176 5.73 -12.11 -4.42
CA GLN A 176 5.12 -13.39 -4.76
C GLN A 176 3.59 -13.36 -4.62
N THR A 177 2.91 -14.07 -5.54
CA THR A 177 1.47 -14.28 -5.40
C THR A 177 1.18 -15.20 -4.21
N GLU A 178 -0.03 -15.13 -3.65
CA GLU A 178 -0.47 -16.06 -2.59
C GLU A 178 -0.31 -17.52 -3.00
N LYS A 179 -0.66 -17.84 -4.25
CA LYS A 179 -0.55 -19.19 -4.80
C LYS A 179 0.92 -19.66 -4.79
N ASP A 180 1.82 -18.83 -5.31
CA ASP A 180 3.24 -19.20 -5.39
C ASP A 180 3.86 -19.32 -3.99
N ALA A 181 3.47 -18.44 -3.06
CA ALA A 181 3.89 -18.50 -1.66
C ALA A 181 3.50 -19.82 -0.99
N MET A 182 2.26 -20.29 -1.21
CA MET A 182 1.80 -21.59 -0.68
C MET A 182 2.57 -22.77 -1.26
N GLU A 183 2.93 -22.71 -2.55
CA GLU A 183 3.66 -23.77 -3.24
C GLU A 183 5.08 -23.94 -2.68
N ILE A 184 5.77 -22.82 -2.37
CA ILE A 184 7.16 -22.86 -1.91
C ILE A 184 7.33 -23.10 -0.41
N LEU A 185 6.27 -22.94 0.40
CA LEU A 185 6.33 -23.20 1.84
C LEU A 185 6.59 -24.68 2.14
N GLN A 186 7.43 -24.93 3.14
CA GLN A 186 7.62 -26.26 3.69
C GLN A 186 6.28 -26.82 4.19
N PRO A 187 5.95 -28.10 3.90
CA PRO A 187 4.61 -28.65 4.17
C PRO A 187 4.13 -28.51 5.62
N ASP A 188 5.03 -28.65 6.59
CA ASP A 188 4.75 -28.55 8.02
C ASP A 188 4.51 -27.11 8.51
N LYS A 189 5.00 -26.12 7.75
CA LYS A 189 4.92 -24.69 8.06
C LYS A 189 3.70 -23.99 7.51
N ARG A 190 3.00 -24.58 6.53
CA ARG A 190 1.84 -23.96 5.86
C ARG A 190 0.74 -23.50 6.82
N LYS A 191 0.57 -24.19 7.95
CA LYS A 191 -0.41 -23.87 9.00
C LYS A 191 -0.07 -22.62 9.82
N ASP A 192 1.20 -22.18 9.79
CA ASP A 192 1.69 -21.04 10.56
C ASP A 192 1.51 -19.72 9.78
N TYR A 193 1.08 -19.81 8.52
CA TYR A 193 0.82 -18.72 7.59
C TYR A 193 -0.65 -18.77 7.11
N PHE A 194 -1.08 -17.74 6.39
CA PHE A 194 -2.43 -17.64 5.81
C PHE A 194 -3.57 -17.73 6.83
N PRO A 195 -3.61 -16.82 7.82
CA PRO A 195 -4.65 -16.79 8.83
C PRO A 195 -6.01 -16.48 8.19
N THR A 196 -7.07 -17.06 8.74
CA THR A 196 -8.44 -16.72 8.34
C THR A 196 -9.00 -15.62 9.22
N VAL A 197 -9.85 -14.76 8.67
CA VAL A 197 -10.62 -13.74 9.42
C VAL A 197 -11.92 -14.36 9.97
N PRO A 198 -12.27 -14.16 11.26
CA PRO A 198 -11.53 -13.46 12.31
C PRO A 198 -10.26 -14.20 12.76
N PHE A 199 -9.24 -13.41 13.09
CA PHE A 199 -8.02 -13.92 13.70
C PHE A 199 -8.32 -14.62 15.03
N LYS A 200 -7.74 -15.80 15.18
CA LYS A 200 -7.90 -16.64 16.37
C LYS A 200 -7.36 -15.91 17.60
N ASP A 201 -8.14 -15.97 18.69
CA ASP A 201 -7.79 -15.38 20.00
C ASP A 201 -7.46 -13.87 19.93
N TRP A 202 -7.98 -13.14 18.93
CA TRP A 202 -7.81 -11.70 18.82
C TRP A 202 -8.68 -10.94 19.81
N ASN A 203 -8.16 -9.85 20.39
CA ASN A 203 -8.89 -9.03 21.33
C ASN A 203 -8.42 -7.55 21.25
N PRO A 204 -9.18 -6.59 21.81
CA PRO A 204 -8.87 -5.16 21.67
C PRO A 204 -7.53 -4.68 22.24
N SER A 205 -6.85 -5.47 23.06
CA SER A 205 -5.53 -5.12 23.62
C SER A 205 -4.36 -5.47 22.71
N LYS A 206 -4.59 -6.29 21.68
CA LYS A 206 -3.58 -6.69 20.71
C LYS A 206 -3.31 -5.59 19.68
N GLY A 207 -2.06 -5.48 19.27
CA GLY A 207 -1.58 -4.52 18.28
C GLY A 207 -0.92 -5.18 17.08
N GLU A 208 -0.26 -4.36 16.26
CA GLU A 208 0.44 -4.80 15.06
C GLU A 208 1.52 -5.87 15.34
N THR A 209 2.20 -5.81 16.49
CA THR A 209 3.20 -6.83 16.88
C THR A 209 2.61 -8.19 17.24
N ASP A 210 1.30 -8.28 17.45
CA ASP A 210 0.58 -9.52 17.79
C ASP A 210 -0.06 -10.19 16.57
N LEU A 211 0.13 -9.62 15.37
CA LEU A 211 -0.43 -10.17 14.14
C LEU A 211 0.16 -11.54 13.80
N PRO A 212 -0.66 -12.45 13.23
CA PRO A 212 -0.14 -13.65 12.58
C PRO A 212 0.71 -13.29 11.34
N MET A 213 1.49 -14.26 10.86
CA MET A 213 2.21 -14.12 9.60
C MET A 213 1.30 -14.46 8.41
N PHE A 214 1.40 -13.71 7.31
CA PHE A 214 0.43 -13.80 6.21
C PHE A 214 0.85 -14.68 5.03
N GLY A 215 2.13 -15.02 4.90
CA GLY A 215 2.71 -15.79 3.79
C GLY A 215 2.93 -14.97 2.51
N SER A 216 2.01 -14.05 2.18
CA SER A 216 2.17 -13.06 1.10
C SER A 216 1.56 -11.70 1.48
N ILE A 217 2.06 -10.63 0.85
CA ILE A 217 1.50 -9.28 1.00
C ILE A 217 0.04 -9.25 0.53
N GLY A 218 -0.27 -9.94 -0.57
CA GLY A 218 -1.63 -10.05 -1.10
C GLY A 218 -2.61 -10.64 -0.08
N HIS A 219 -2.23 -11.70 0.63
CA HIS A 219 -3.10 -12.31 1.64
C HIS A 219 -3.30 -11.41 2.87
N MET A 220 -2.27 -10.65 3.26
CA MET A 220 -2.40 -9.63 4.31
C MET A 220 -3.45 -8.58 3.93
N TYR A 221 -3.42 -8.07 2.70
CA TYR A 221 -4.41 -7.10 2.21
C TYR A 221 -5.80 -7.71 2.04
N GLU A 222 -5.91 -9.00 1.69
CA GLU A 222 -7.20 -9.71 1.65
C GLU A 222 -7.82 -9.79 3.06
N CYS A 223 -7.03 -10.16 4.08
CA CYS A 223 -7.48 -10.11 5.48
C CYS A 223 -7.89 -8.69 5.88
N TYR A 224 -7.11 -7.68 5.48
CA TYR A 224 -7.39 -6.28 5.77
C TYR A 224 -8.70 -5.81 5.14
N ALA A 225 -8.96 -6.18 3.88
CA ALA A 225 -10.19 -5.88 3.17
C ALA A 225 -11.40 -6.55 3.84
N GLN A 226 -11.29 -7.81 4.25
CA GLN A 226 -12.36 -8.54 4.94
C GLN A 226 -12.74 -7.87 6.27
N TYR A 227 -11.75 -7.43 7.04
CA TYR A 227 -11.96 -6.69 8.28
C TYR A 227 -12.54 -5.28 8.04
N CYS A 228 -12.09 -4.55 7.00
CA CYS A 228 -12.70 -3.27 6.62
C CYS A 228 -14.17 -3.44 6.22
N GLY A 229 -14.47 -4.54 5.53
CA GLY A 229 -15.81 -4.92 5.12
C GLY A 229 -16.74 -5.27 6.28
N SER A 230 -16.23 -5.98 7.30
CA SER A 230 -17.02 -6.34 8.48
C SER A 230 -17.16 -5.21 9.50
N SER A 231 -16.20 -4.30 9.57
CA SER A 231 -16.14 -3.22 10.58
C SER A 231 -16.89 -1.95 10.19
N THR A 232 -17.34 -1.83 8.94
CA THR A 232 -18.15 -0.68 8.51
C THR A 232 -19.59 -0.90 8.96
N PRO A 233 -20.16 -0.06 9.84
CA PRO A 233 -21.59 -0.09 10.10
C PRO A 233 -22.27 0.34 8.80
N MET A 234 -22.78 -0.62 8.02
CA MET A 234 -23.61 -0.29 6.88
C MET A 234 -24.78 0.52 7.43
N ALA A 235 -24.80 1.81 7.10
CA ALA A 235 -25.80 2.75 7.57
C ALA A 235 -27.19 2.26 7.15
N ARG A 236 -27.83 1.44 7.98
CA ARG A 236 -29.27 1.18 7.97
C ARG A 236 -29.97 2.42 8.53
N ARG A 237 -29.86 3.54 7.81
CA ARG A 237 -30.76 4.68 7.91
C ARG A 237 -31.61 4.72 6.65
N CYS A 238 -32.72 3.99 6.68
CA CYS A 238 -34.05 4.51 6.32
C CYS A 238 -35.01 3.33 6.32
N GLY A 239 -35.82 3.25 7.38
CA GLY A 239 -37.06 2.50 7.31
C GLY A 239 -37.89 3.08 6.16
N ARG A 240 -38.08 2.28 5.10
CA ARG A 240 -39.17 2.49 4.16
C ARG A 240 -40.47 2.14 4.90
N SER A 241 -41.02 3.11 5.63
CA SER A 241 -42.46 3.11 5.89
C SER A 241 -43.13 3.56 4.58
N SER A 242 -43.74 2.60 3.92
CA SER A 242 -44.67 2.80 2.82
C SER A 242 -45.82 3.73 3.24
N SER A 243 -45.89 4.92 2.64
CA SER A 243 -47.18 5.56 2.38
C SER A 243 -47.08 6.40 1.11
N ILE A 244 -47.64 5.85 0.04
CA ILE A 244 -48.00 6.57 -1.18
C ILE A 244 -49.00 7.67 -0.79
N ARG A 245 -48.69 8.93 -1.11
CA ARG A 245 -49.70 9.97 -1.34
C ARG A 245 -49.31 10.82 -2.55
N THR A 246 -50.12 10.67 -3.58
CA THR A 246 -50.22 11.50 -4.78
C THR A 246 -50.94 12.82 -4.49
N ALA A 247 -50.41 13.96 -4.99
CA ALA A 247 -51.15 15.18 -5.39
C ALA A 247 -50.13 16.18 -6.00
N SER A 248 -50.06 16.31 -7.33
CA SER A 248 -50.76 17.31 -8.18
C SER A 248 -50.08 18.69 -8.27
N SER A 249 -49.53 18.93 -9.47
CA SER A 249 -49.29 20.20 -10.19
C SER A 249 -49.71 21.53 -9.54
N ARG A 250 -48.78 22.51 -9.52
CA ARG A 250 -49.05 23.93 -9.81
C ARG A 250 -47.81 24.61 -10.42
N THR A 251 -48.06 25.35 -11.50
CA THR A 251 -47.17 26.07 -12.40
C THR A 251 -46.98 27.55 -12.03
N CYS A 252 -45.92 28.17 -12.58
CA CYS A 252 -45.68 29.60 -12.82
C CYS A 252 -45.49 30.52 -11.58
N SER A 253 -44.65 31.56 -11.57
CA SER A 253 -44.05 32.37 -12.65
C SER A 253 -42.87 33.22 -12.13
N THR A 254 -41.91 33.52 -13.00
CA THR A 254 -40.92 34.60 -12.88
C THR A 254 -41.54 35.97 -13.19
N PRO A 255 -40.89 37.08 -12.79
CA PRO A 255 -40.65 38.14 -13.78
C PRO A 255 -39.25 38.78 -13.72
N TRP A 256 -38.80 39.25 -14.90
CA TRP A 256 -37.55 39.95 -15.17
C TRP A 256 -37.82 41.42 -15.58
N SER A 257 -36.80 42.28 -15.44
CA SER A 257 -36.64 43.69 -15.91
C SER A 257 -37.28 44.81 -15.06
N ARG A 258 -36.69 46.02 -14.85
CA ARG A 258 -35.75 46.83 -15.67
C ARG A 258 -35.12 48.02 -14.88
N ALA A 259 -33.87 48.38 -15.23
CA ALA A 259 -33.18 49.71 -15.26
C ALA A 259 -33.03 50.59 -13.97
N THR A 260 -31.83 51.11 -13.64
CA THR A 260 -31.22 52.29 -14.32
C THR A 260 -29.76 52.59 -13.83
N ARG A 261 -28.91 53.06 -14.78
CA ARG A 261 -27.80 54.07 -14.73
C ARG A 261 -26.79 53.99 -13.56
N GLY A 262 -25.46 53.95 -13.70
CA GLY A 262 -24.53 54.40 -14.74
C GLY A 262 -23.44 55.27 -14.08
N ALA A 263 -22.16 54.89 -14.14
CA ALA A 263 -20.99 55.79 -14.18
C ALA A 263 -19.68 54.98 -14.17
N SER A 264 -18.84 55.24 -15.16
CA SER A 264 -17.48 54.74 -15.33
C SER A 264 -16.50 55.64 -14.57
N THR A 265 -15.39 55.11 -14.07
CA THR A 265 -14.06 55.75 -14.19
C THR A 265 -12.95 54.74 -13.94
N ARG A 266 -11.88 54.88 -14.73
CA ARG A 266 -10.69 54.03 -14.85
C ARG A 266 -9.46 54.84 -14.40
N ALA A 267 -8.37 54.13 -14.13
CA ALA A 267 -6.97 54.56 -13.93
C ALA A 267 -6.63 54.92 -12.47
N SER A 268 -5.47 54.59 -11.89
CA SER A 268 -4.10 54.38 -12.45
C SER A 268 -3.17 53.76 -11.38
N ARG A 269 -2.17 52.97 -11.79
CA ARG A 269 -0.90 52.70 -11.05
C ARG A 269 -0.07 54.00 -10.98
N PRO A 270 0.75 54.28 -9.94
CA PRO A 270 2.15 53.77 -9.76
C PRO A 270 2.59 53.75 -8.26
N PRO A 271 3.89 53.68 -7.87
CA PRO A 271 5.16 53.42 -8.58
C PRO A 271 5.79 52.04 -8.34
#